data_AF-A0A3D3UN95-F1
#
_entry.id   AF-A0A3D3UN95-F1
#
_cell.length_a   1.000
_cell.length_b   1.000
_cell.length_c   1.000
_cell.angle_alpha   90.00
_cell.angle_beta   90.00
_cell.angle_gamma   90.00
#
_symmetry.space_group_name_H-M   'P 1'
#
loop_
_entity.id
_entity.type
_entity.pdbx_description
1 polymer ?
#
loop_
_entity_poly.entity_id
_entity_poly.type
_entity_poly.pdbx_seq_one_letter_code
_entity_poly.pdbx_strand_id
1 'polypeptide(L)'
;MEFRLVTILPGTFIMGSNSADGDERPAHKVTIDYGFDIGKTEVTVAQFRAFVEATGYEKQGWAWDRRCSDHIGTVENRPCRNPRFEQTESHPIARVTYYDAKEFCKWLSEQTGRPFRLPTEAEWEYACRAG
;
A
#
# COMPACT_ATOMS: atom_id res chain seq x y z
N MET A 1 -1.28 3.62 18.32
CA MET A 1 -1.45 3.91 16.89
C MET A 1 -2.76 3.29 16.44
N GLU A 2 -3.64 4.06 15.80
CA GLU A 2 -4.94 3.54 15.32
C GLU A 2 -4.84 3.22 13.83
N PHE A 3 -5.05 1.95 13.46
CA PHE A 3 -5.19 1.50 12.08
C PHE A 3 -6.66 1.15 11.86
N ARG A 4 -7.38 2.02 11.14
CA ARG A 4 -8.83 1.90 11.00
C ARG A 4 -9.18 1.05 9.80
N LEU A 5 -9.93 -0.01 10.06
CA LEU A 5 -10.51 -0.89 9.05
C LEU A 5 -11.98 -0.56 8.82
N VAL A 6 -12.45 -0.82 7.61
CA VAL A 6 -13.87 -0.82 7.24
C VAL A 6 -14.24 -2.21 6.72
N THR A 7 -15.41 -2.70 7.11
CA THR A 7 -15.92 -4.00 6.70
C THR A 7 -16.65 -3.89 5.37
N ILE A 8 -16.21 -4.70 4.42
CA ILE A 8 -16.81 -4.89 3.11
C ILE A 8 -17.64 -6.17 3.14
N LEU A 9 -18.92 -6.06 2.76
CA LEU A 9 -19.85 -7.19 2.76
C LEU A 9 -19.73 -8.02 1.47
N PRO A 10 -20.02 -9.34 1.54
CA PRO A 10 -20.08 -10.17 0.34
C PRO A 10 -21.00 -9.58 -0.72
N GLY A 11 -20.66 -9.78 -1.98
CA GLY A 11 -21.50 -9.35 -3.09
C GLY A 11 -20.89 -9.61 -4.45
N THR A 12 -21.53 -9.05 -5.46
CA THR A 12 -21.16 -9.26 -6.85
C THR A 12 -21.11 -7.93 -7.56
N PHE A 13 -20.06 -7.72 -8.34
CA PHE A 13 -19.89 -6.54 -9.17
C PHE A 13 -19.35 -6.90 -10.56
N ILE A 14 -19.29 -5.89 -11.43
CA ILE A 14 -18.62 -5.99 -12.71
C ILE A 14 -17.22 -5.40 -12.53
N MET A 15 -16.20 -6.25 -12.65
CA MET A 15 -14.78 -5.88 -12.62
C MET A 15 -14.31 -5.53 -14.03
N GLY A 16 -13.45 -4.52 -14.15
CA GLY A 16 -12.96 -4.02 -15.42
C GLY A 16 -13.99 -3.16 -16.17
N SER A 17 -13.69 -2.84 -17.42
CA SER A 17 -14.47 -1.93 -18.24
C SER A 17 -14.39 -2.28 -19.72
N ASN A 18 -15.55 -2.38 -20.39
CA ASN A 18 -15.61 -2.62 -21.84
C ASN A 18 -15.32 -1.36 -22.67
N SER A 19 -15.30 -0.19 -22.05
CA SER A 19 -15.05 1.10 -22.72
C SER A 19 -13.67 1.69 -22.44
N ALA A 20 -12.86 1.05 -21.59
CA ALA A 20 -11.51 1.50 -21.23
C ALA A 20 -10.42 0.79 -22.07
N ASP A 21 -9.16 0.91 -21.65
CA ASP A 21 -8.00 0.33 -22.34
C ASP A 21 -8.01 -1.21 -22.37
N GLY A 22 -7.12 -1.80 -23.17
CA GLY A 22 -7.10 -3.25 -23.44
C GLY A 22 -6.95 -4.12 -22.19
N ASP A 23 -6.11 -3.70 -21.24
CA ASP A 23 -5.82 -4.46 -20.02
C ASP A 23 -6.94 -4.35 -18.96
N GLU A 24 -7.94 -3.51 -19.18
CA GLU A 24 -9.14 -3.41 -18.34
C GLU A 24 -10.32 -4.23 -18.89
N ARG A 25 -10.13 -4.91 -20.04
CA ARG A 25 -11.16 -5.69 -20.74
C ARG A 25 -10.93 -7.20 -20.57
N PRO A 26 -12.00 -8.01 -20.69
CA PRO A 26 -13.40 -7.61 -20.75
C PRO A 26 -13.96 -7.32 -19.37
N ALA A 27 -14.98 -6.47 -19.31
CA ALA A 27 -15.79 -6.33 -18.11
C ALA A 27 -16.48 -7.67 -17.82
N HIS A 28 -16.29 -8.21 -16.62
CA HIS A 28 -16.79 -9.53 -16.25
C HIS A 28 -17.33 -9.55 -14.82
N LYS A 29 -18.26 -10.47 -14.56
CA LYS A 29 -18.92 -10.59 -13.26
C LYS A 29 -17.99 -11.29 -12.28
N VAL A 30 -17.69 -10.65 -11.16
CA VAL A 30 -16.89 -11.19 -10.06
C VAL A 30 -17.73 -11.23 -8.80
N THR A 31 -17.69 -12.37 -8.09
CA THR A 31 -18.39 -12.55 -6.81
C THR A 31 -17.36 -12.69 -5.70
N ILE A 32 -17.45 -11.82 -4.70
CA ILE A 32 -16.74 -11.96 -3.43
C ILE A 32 -17.76 -12.54 -2.44
N ASP A 33 -17.66 -13.83 -2.12
CA ASP A 33 -18.64 -14.57 -1.33
C ASP A 33 -18.38 -14.52 0.19
N TYR A 34 -17.36 -13.77 0.61
CA TYR A 34 -17.01 -13.52 2.01
C TYR A 34 -16.92 -12.02 2.31
N GLY A 35 -17.14 -11.67 3.58
CA GLY A 35 -16.85 -10.33 4.07
C GLY A 35 -15.38 -10.21 4.42
N PHE A 36 -14.80 -9.04 4.19
CA PHE A 36 -13.41 -8.75 4.56
C PHE A 36 -13.28 -7.33 5.07
N ASP A 37 -12.23 -7.08 5.86
CA ASP A 37 -11.91 -5.74 6.33
C ASP A 37 -10.78 -5.16 5.46
N ILE A 38 -10.89 -3.90 5.07
CA ILE A 38 -9.85 -3.17 4.33
C ILE A 38 -9.49 -1.86 5.04
N GLY A 39 -8.23 -1.43 4.88
CA GLY A 39 -7.77 -0.14 5.42
C GLY A 39 -8.63 1.00 4.91
N LYS A 40 -9.18 1.83 5.81
CA LYS A 40 -9.99 3.00 5.42
C LYS A 40 -9.20 4.02 4.60
N THR A 41 -7.90 4.10 4.87
CA THR A 41 -6.95 4.97 4.19
C THR A 41 -5.74 4.15 3.77
N GLU A 42 -4.91 4.71 2.89
CA GLU A 42 -3.57 4.15 2.70
C GLU A 42 -2.78 4.14 4.03
N VAL A 43 -1.79 3.26 4.09
CA VAL A 43 -0.86 3.21 5.23
C VAL A 43 -0.09 4.52 5.31
N THR A 44 -0.09 5.19 6.46
CA THR A 44 0.60 6.48 6.61
C THR A 44 2.08 6.34 6.93
N VAL A 45 2.84 7.43 6.78
CA VAL A 45 4.24 7.50 7.21
C VAL A 45 4.40 7.13 8.68
N ALA A 46 3.56 7.65 9.57
CA ALA A 46 3.60 7.30 10.99
C ALA A 46 3.41 5.81 11.23
N GLN A 47 2.49 5.22 10.47
CA GLN A 47 2.15 3.81 10.63
C GLN A 47 3.29 2.90 10.20
N PHE A 48 3.87 3.18 9.04
CA PHE A 48 5.01 2.42 8.54
C PHE A 48 6.27 2.66 9.39
N ARG A 49 6.46 3.86 9.94
CA ARG A 49 7.57 4.16 10.85
C ARG A 49 7.50 3.33 12.14
N ALA A 50 6.32 3.18 12.73
CA ALA A 50 6.15 2.34 13.92
C ALA A 50 6.59 0.88 13.66
N PHE A 51 6.31 0.35 12.46
CA PHE A 51 6.82 -0.95 12.03
C PHE A 51 8.35 -1.00 11.97
N VAL A 52 8.98 -0.01 11.32
CA VAL A 52 10.44 0.06 11.19
C VAL A 52 11.12 0.19 12.55
N GLU A 53 10.61 1.05 13.43
CA GLU A 53 11.15 1.25 14.78
C GLU A 53 11.00 0.00 15.66
N ALA A 54 9.89 -0.72 15.54
CA ALA A 54 9.62 -1.93 16.33
C ALA A 54 10.44 -3.15 15.88
N THR A 55 10.76 -3.26 14.59
CA THR A 55 11.39 -4.46 14.02
C THR A 55 12.84 -4.25 13.60
N GLY A 56 13.30 -3.00 13.52
CA GLY A 56 14.56 -2.66 12.88
C GLY A 56 14.56 -2.92 11.38
N TYR A 57 13.39 -3.04 10.75
CA TYR A 57 13.27 -3.43 9.34
C TYR A 57 13.93 -2.43 8.39
N GLU A 58 14.86 -2.92 7.59
CA GLU A 58 15.44 -2.17 6.48
C GLU A 58 14.64 -2.44 5.20
N LYS A 59 14.08 -1.38 4.61
CA LYS A 59 13.28 -1.47 3.39
C LYS A 59 14.07 -2.11 2.24
N GLN A 60 13.46 -3.07 1.57
CA GLN A 60 14.05 -3.79 0.45
C GLN A 60 13.75 -3.04 -0.85
N GLY A 61 14.60 -2.08 -1.24
CA GLY A 61 14.47 -1.43 -2.54
C GLY A 61 15.32 -0.18 -2.74
N TRP A 62 15.43 0.23 -4.01
CA TRP A 62 16.14 1.42 -4.51
C TRP A 62 15.70 2.75 -3.89
N ALA A 63 14.63 2.75 -3.10
CA ALA A 63 14.09 3.93 -2.44
C ALA A 63 15.06 4.52 -1.41
N TRP A 64 15.76 3.69 -0.62
CA TRP A 64 16.59 4.16 0.49
C TRP A 64 18.07 3.88 0.32
N ASP A 65 18.56 3.73 -0.93
CA ASP A 65 20.02 3.66 -1.14
C ASP A 65 20.64 4.90 -0.47
N ARG A 66 21.45 4.68 0.57
CA ARG A 66 22.31 5.71 1.17
C ARG A 66 23.24 6.32 0.11
N ARG A 67 23.44 5.63 -1.01
CA ARG A 67 23.96 6.14 -2.28
C ARG A 67 22.79 6.60 -3.13
N CYS A 68 22.17 7.68 -2.69
CA CYS A 68 21.60 8.58 -3.65
C CYS A 68 22.77 9.27 -4.37
N SER A 69 23.45 8.53 -5.23
CA SER A 69 24.51 9.04 -6.07
C SER A 69 23.85 9.53 -7.33
N ASP A 70 23.69 10.85 -7.37
CA ASP A 70 23.62 11.58 -8.62
C ASP A 70 24.62 11.00 -9.62
N HIS A 71 24.11 10.63 -10.79
CA HIS A 71 24.85 10.68 -12.04
C HIS A 71 23.95 11.56 -12.92
N ILE A 72 24.25 12.79 -13.32
CA ILE A 72 25.49 13.58 -13.43
C ILE A 72 25.08 15.04 -13.24
N GLY A 73 25.88 15.85 -12.51
CA GLY A 73 25.85 17.30 -12.64
C GLY A 73 25.30 18.08 -11.44
N THR A 74 26.22 18.49 -10.57
CA THR A 74 26.21 19.70 -9.72
C THR A 74 24.85 20.35 -9.42
N VAL A 75 24.24 19.98 -8.30
CA VAL A 75 23.54 20.95 -7.44
C VAL A 75 23.65 20.46 -5.99
N GLU A 76 24.45 21.20 -5.23
CA GLU A 76 24.59 21.23 -3.77
C GLU A 76 23.85 20.16 -2.97
N ASN A 77 24.60 19.22 -2.39
CA ASN A 77 24.50 18.67 -1.03
C ASN A 77 23.11 18.64 -0.36
N ARG A 78 22.06 18.35 -1.13
CA ARG A 78 20.70 18.16 -0.64
C ARG A 78 20.59 16.66 -0.44
N PRO A 79 20.54 16.14 0.79
CA PRO A 79 20.29 14.72 0.99
C PRO A 79 19.01 14.41 0.23
N CYS A 80 19.08 13.43 -0.67
CA CYS A 80 17.95 13.06 -1.48
C CYS A 80 16.71 12.93 -0.60
N ARG A 81 15.76 13.84 -0.79
CA ARG A 81 14.44 13.65 -0.20
C ARG A 81 13.88 12.41 -0.88
N ASN A 82 13.69 11.39 -0.07
CA ASN A 82 12.99 10.19 -0.46
C ASN A 82 11.69 10.11 0.36
N PRO A 83 10.52 10.35 -0.25
CA PRO A 83 10.29 10.65 -1.67
C PRO A 83 10.72 12.08 -2.07
N ARG A 84 10.77 12.37 -3.38
CA ARG A 84 11.14 13.68 -3.97
C ARG A 84 10.16 14.83 -3.65
N PHE A 85 9.22 14.62 -2.74
CA PHE A 85 8.22 15.57 -2.26
C PHE A 85 8.09 15.47 -0.74
N GLU A 86 7.53 16.48 -0.09
CA GLU A 86 7.39 16.50 1.37
C GLU A 86 6.28 15.55 1.83
N GLN A 87 6.57 14.74 2.85
CA GLN A 87 5.60 13.89 3.51
C GLN A 87 5.50 14.23 5.00
N THR A 88 4.28 14.36 5.48
CA THR A 88 3.98 14.43 6.92
C THR A 88 3.59 13.05 7.43
N GLU A 89 3.49 12.91 8.74
CA GLU A 89 3.11 11.68 9.43
C GLU A 89 1.74 11.10 9.01
N SER A 90 0.83 11.97 8.55
CA SER A 90 -0.50 11.60 8.07
C SER A 90 -0.57 11.33 6.57
N HIS A 91 0.49 11.62 5.80
CA HIS A 91 0.52 11.32 4.38
C HIS A 91 0.68 9.81 4.13
N PRO A 92 0.18 9.28 3.00
CA PRO A 92 0.42 7.90 2.61
C PRO A 92 1.92 7.64 2.47
N ILE A 93 2.43 6.52 2.99
CA ILE A 93 3.83 6.16 2.79
C ILE A 93 4.08 5.89 1.30
N ALA A 94 5.10 6.54 0.74
CA ALA A 94 5.51 6.35 -0.64
C ALA A 94 6.84 5.57 -0.71
N ARG A 95 7.19 5.14 -1.93
CA ARG A 95 8.44 4.42 -2.22
C ARG A 95 8.64 3.17 -1.35
N VAL A 96 7.56 2.41 -1.20
CA VAL A 96 7.58 1.06 -0.64
C VAL A 96 7.45 0.07 -1.78
N THR A 97 8.16 -1.05 -1.68
CA THR A 97 8.00 -2.16 -2.61
C THR A 97 6.83 -3.04 -2.19
N TYR A 98 6.42 -3.94 -3.09
CA TYR A 98 5.48 -5.00 -2.75
C TYR A 98 5.95 -5.84 -1.55
N TYR A 99 7.24 -6.13 -1.45
CA TYR A 99 7.82 -6.91 -0.35
C TYR A 99 7.77 -6.15 0.98
N ASP A 100 8.08 -4.85 0.97
CA ASP A 100 7.96 -3.99 2.16
C ASP A 100 6.52 -4.00 2.69
N ALA A 101 5.54 -3.88 1.79
CA ALA A 101 4.13 -3.89 2.14
C ALA A 101 3.67 -5.25 2.72
N LYS A 102 4.21 -6.36 2.19
CA LYS A 102 3.96 -7.69 2.73
C LYS A 102 4.54 -7.88 4.14
N GLU A 103 5.77 -7.44 4.37
CA GLU A 103 6.40 -7.52 5.70
C GLU A 103 5.67 -6.63 6.72
N PHE A 104 5.20 -5.45 6.30
CA PHE A 104 4.32 -4.63 7.12
C PHE A 104 3.02 -5.36 7.50
N CYS A 105 2.35 -6.01 6.54
CA CYS A 105 1.14 -6.80 6.82
C CYS A 105 1.41 -7.96 7.79
N LYS A 106 2.55 -8.63 7.63
CA LYS A 106 2.97 -9.70 8.54
C LYS A 106 3.17 -9.19 9.96
N TRP A 107 3.95 -8.12 10.13
CA TRP A 107 4.14 -7.49 11.43
C TRP A 107 2.82 -7.03 12.05
N LEU A 108 1.95 -6.39 11.27
CA LEU A 108 0.64 -5.95 11.77
C LEU A 108 -0.22 -7.13 12.21
N SER A 109 -0.10 -8.28 11.55
CA SER A 109 -0.76 -9.51 11.97
C SER A 109 -0.26 -10.01 13.33
N GLU A 110 1.05 -9.98 13.53
CA GLU A 110 1.70 -10.37 14.80
C GLU A 110 1.31 -9.43 15.95
N GLN A 111 1.21 -8.12 15.70
CA GLN A 111 0.85 -7.13 16.74
C GLN A 111 -0.62 -7.20 17.15
N THR A 112 -1.51 -7.57 16.23
CA THR A 112 -2.96 -7.53 16.45
C THR A 112 -3.57 -8.91 16.75
N GLY A 113 -2.84 -9.99 16.48
CA GLY A 113 -3.36 -11.36 16.54
C GLY A 113 -4.42 -11.67 15.47
N ARG A 114 -4.58 -10.81 14.46
CA ARG A 114 -5.53 -10.97 13.34
C ARG A 114 -4.76 -11.11 12.03
N PRO A 115 -5.26 -11.86 11.04
CA PRO A 115 -4.57 -11.96 9.75
C PRO A 115 -4.71 -10.67 8.94
N PHE A 116 -3.58 -10.07 8.55
CA PHE A 116 -3.50 -8.96 7.60
C PHE A 116 -2.74 -9.37 6.34
N ARG A 117 -3.19 -8.88 5.19
CA ARG A 117 -2.56 -9.09 3.88
C ARG A 117 -2.89 -7.93 2.95
N LEU A 118 -2.22 -7.91 1.80
CA LEU A 118 -2.64 -7.06 0.68
C LEU A 118 -3.97 -7.58 0.09
N PRO A 119 -4.85 -6.69 -0.38
CA PRO A 119 -6.02 -7.09 -1.13
C PRO A 119 -5.59 -7.71 -2.46
N THR A 120 -6.39 -8.64 -2.96
CA THR A 120 -6.34 -9.02 -4.38
C THR A 120 -6.82 -7.85 -5.23
N GLU A 121 -6.51 -7.87 -6.53
CA GLU A 121 -7.00 -6.85 -7.46
C GLU A 121 -8.53 -6.77 -7.46
N ALA A 122 -9.21 -7.92 -7.46
CA ALA A 122 -10.67 -7.99 -7.40
C ALA A 122 -11.25 -7.42 -6.10
N GLU A 123 -10.66 -7.72 -4.94
CA GLU A 123 -11.09 -7.13 -3.67
C GLU A 123 -10.87 -5.61 -3.63
N TRP A 124 -9.75 -5.14 -4.18
CA TRP A 124 -9.44 -3.72 -4.24
C TRP A 124 -10.44 -2.98 -5.13
N GLU A 125 -10.71 -3.48 -6.34
CA GLU A 125 -11.67 -2.87 -7.24
C GLU A 125 -13.11 -2.95 -6.70
N TYR A 126 -13.47 -4.06 -6.04
CA TYR A 126 -14.77 -4.21 -5.38
C TYR A 126 -14.97 -3.15 -4.30
N ALA A 127 -13.97 -2.97 -3.42
CA ALA A 127 -14.00 -1.94 -2.37
C ALA A 127 -14.08 -0.52 -2.95
N CYS A 128 -13.42 -0.24 -4.09
CA CYS A 128 -13.48 1.07 -4.73
C CYS A 128 -14.83 1.39 -5.39
N ARG A 129 -15.59 0.37 -5.85
CA ARG A 129 -16.79 0.58 -6.67
C ARG A 129 -18.10 0.29 -5.95
N ALA A 130 -18.15 -0.76 -5.14
CA ALA A 130 -19.39 -1.39 -4.70
C ALA A 130 -19.56 -1.42 -3.16
N GLY A 131 -18.54 -1.01 -2.41
CA GLY A 131 -18.60 -0.89 -0.95
C GLY A 131 -17.28 -1.24 -0.30
#